data_AF-A0A060C7R5-F1
#
_entry.id   AF-A0A060C7R5-F1
#
_cell.length_a   1.000
_cell.length_b   1.000
_cell.length_c   1.000
_cell.angle_alpha   90.00
_cell.angle_beta   90.00
_cell.angle_gamma   90.00
#
_symmetry.space_group_name_H-M   'P 1'
#
loop_
_entity.id
_entity.type
_entity.pdbx_description
1 polymer ?
#
loop_
_entity_poly.entity_id
_entity_poly.type
_entity_poly.pdbx_seq_one_letter_code
_entity_poly.pdbx_strand_id
1 'polypeptide(L)'
;DMLVAGDGNDYLDGGSGDLNNAGTDLGYDTLVGGKGDDNYVVRTGNETIVENKNEGTDQVYSFVNYTLGANIENGALLGSDAIALVGNDLNNVLSGNEGFNRLSGGKGNDTLYGDKAGATDILDGGAGNDLYHLYGNSTDIMKTAPATTPWSLKATAPAV
;
A
#
# COMPACT_ATOMS: atom_id res chain seq x y z
N ASP A 1 18.45 8.73 -8.97
CA ASP A 1 19.63 7.84 -9.14
C ASP A 1 19.21 6.37 -9.27
N MET A 2 20.12 5.40 -9.16
CA MET A 2 19.78 3.96 -9.15
C MET A 2 20.43 3.27 -7.95
N LEU A 3 19.64 2.59 -7.13
CA LEU A 3 20.06 1.82 -5.96
C LEU A 3 19.73 0.34 -6.21
N VAL A 4 20.73 -0.53 -6.06
CA VAL A 4 20.61 -1.98 -6.32
C VAL A 4 21.15 -2.75 -5.11
N ALA A 5 20.35 -3.64 -4.52
CA ALA A 5 20.66 -4.25 -3.23
C ALA A 5 21.23 -5.69 -3.31
N GLY A 6 20.70 -6.55 -4.18
CA GLY A 6 21.31 -7.84 -4.55
C GLY A 6 20.56 -9.07 -4.03
N ASP A 7 21.24 -9.94 -3.28
CA ASP A 7 20.59 -11.04 -2.58
C ASP A 7 20.52 -10.67 -1.08
N GLY A 8 19.41 -10.96 -0.41
CA GLY A 8 19.17 -10.63 0.99
C GLY A 8 17.88 -9.81 1.15
N ASN A 9 17.48 -9.59 2.40
CA ASN A 9 16.35 -8.70 2.69
C ASN A 9 16.89 -7.29 2.89
N ASP A 10 16.58 -6.41 1.96
CA ASP A 10 17.17 -5.09 1.86
C ASP A 10 16.17 -3.97 2.17
N TYR A 11 16.72 -2.78 2.44
CA TYR A 11 15.96 -1.55 2.63
C TYR A 11 16.45 -0.51 1.64
N LEU A 12 15.59 -0.18 0.68
CA LEU A 12 15.87 0.69 -0.43
C LEU A 12 15.13 2.02 -0.26
N ASP A 13 15.93 3.04 0.01
CA ASP A 13 15.47 4.41 0.15
C ASP A 13 16.38 5.30 -0.69
N GLY A 14 15.86 5.79 -1.82
CA GLY A 14 16.56 6.76 -2.68
C GLY A 14 16.82 8.10 -2.00
N GLY A 15 16.18 8.33 -0.84
CA GLY A 15 16.24 9.54 -0.07
C GLY A 15 15.20 10.56 -0.53
N SER A 16 15.26 11.73 0.08
CA SER A 16 14.77 12.96 -0.54
C SER A 16 16.03 13.69 -0.92
N GLY A 17 16.24 14.02 -2.19
CA GLY A 17 17.47 14.63 -2.70
C GLY A 17 18.24 15.48 -1.67
N ASP A 18 19.53 15.17 -1.52
CA ASP A 18 20.44 15.59 -0.46
C ASP A 18 20.21 17.00 0.14
N LEU A 19 20.11 17.07 1.48
CA LEU A 19 20.00 18.30 2.29
C LEU A 19 21.34 19.01 2.52
N ASN A 20 22.39 18.73 1.74
CA ASN A 20 23.65 19.46 1.84
C ASN A 20 24.37 19.63 0.50
N ASN A 21 23.94 20.65 -0.23
CA ASN A 21 24.73 21.44 -1.18
C ASN A 21 25.12 20.71 -2.50
N ALA A 22 24.31 20.96 -3.54
CA ALA A 22 24.61 20.90 -4.98
C ALA A 22 24.07 19.74 -5.85
N GLY A 23 22.97 19.08 -5.48
CA GLY A 23 22.28 18.14 -6.37
C GLY A 23 20.78 18.41 -6.47
N THR A 24 20.27 18.66 -7.67
CA THR A 24 18.84 18.67 -7.99
C THR A 24 18.31 17.24 -8.09
N ASP A 25 18.46 16.45 -7.03
CA ASP A 25 17.78 15.16 -7.03
C ASP A 25 16.29 15.41 -6.80
N LEU A 26 15.52 15.18 -7.86
CA LEU A 26 14.08 15.39 -7.92
C LEU A 26 13.31 14.12 -7.45
N GLY A 27 14.00 13.18 -6.79
CA GLY A 27 13.44 11.92 -6.29
C GLY A 27 13.15 10.90 -7.39
N TYR A 28 13.82 10.99 -8.53
CA TYR A 28 13.72 9.99 -9.60
C TYR A 28 14.71 8.85 -9.36
N ASP A 29 14.44 8.06 -8.33
CA ASP A 29 15.27 6.90 -7.99
C ASP A 29 14.72 5.62 -8.59
N THR A 30 15.60 4.83 -9.21
CA THR A 30 15.31 3.45 -9.57
C THR A 30 15.80 2.55 -8.44
N LEU A 31 14.88 1.88 -7.76
CA LEU A 31 15.16 0.96 -6.65
C LEU A 31 15.00 -0.48 -7.17
N VAL A 32 16.06 -1.29 -7.03
CA VAL A 32 16.09 -2.69 -7.47
C VAL A 32 16.54 -3.56 -6.29
N GLY A 33 15.64 -4.27 -5.63
CA GLY A 33 16.04 -5.08 -4.47
C GLY A 33 16.76 -6.35 -4.87
N GLY A 34 16.18 -7.12 -5.78
CA GLY A 34 16.72 -8.41 -6.18
C GLY A 34 16.09 -9.52 -5.34
N LYS A 35 16.84 -10.56 -4.93
CA LYS A 35 16.24 -11.68 -4.19
C LYS A 35 16.20 -11.39 -2.70
N GLY A 36 15.08 -11.72 -2.08
CA GLY A 36 14.83 -11.60 -0.64
C GLY A 36 13.55 -10.82 -0.42
N ASP A 37 13.17 -10.64 0.85
CA ASP A 37 12.00 -9.85 1.20
C ASP A 37 12.44 -8.39 1.42
N ASP A 38 12.26 -7.56 0.40
CA ASP A 38 12.81 -6.21 0.34
C ASP A 38 11.80 -5.14 0.71
N ASN A 39 12.31 -4.02 1.22
CA ASN A 39 11.52 -2.86 1.63
C ASN A 39 11.89 -1.64 0.81
N TYR A 40 10.91 -1.05 0.13
CA TYR A 40 11.08 0.14 -0.70
C TYR A 40 10.40 1.36 -0.08
N VAL A 41 11.01 2.52 -0.21
CA VAL A 41 10.40 3.78 0.24
C VAL A 41 10.17 4.73 -0.93
N VAL A 42 8.92 5.15 -1.08
CA VAL A 42 8.46 6.11 -2.09
C VAL A 42 8.08 7.42 -1.39
N ARG A 43 8.76 8.51 -1.73
CA ARG A 43 8.51 9.83 -1.12
C ARG A 43 7.88 10.84 -2.05
N THR A 44 8.20 10.76 -3.33
CA THR A 44 7.82 11.79 -4.30
C THR A 44 6.85 11.26 -5.35
N GLY A 45 6.80 9.93 -5.54
CA GLY A 45 6.03 9.26 -6.59
C GLY A 45 6.77 9.22 -7.93
N ASN A 46 7.98 9.75 -7.98
CA ASN A 46 8.87 9.72 -9.14
C ASN A 46 9.82 8.51 -9.10
N GLU A 47 9.87 7.80 -7.98
CA GLU A 47 10.66 6.59 -7.79
C GLU A 47 10.08 5.44 -8.64
N THR A 48 10.97 4.70 -9.30
CA THR A 48 10.66 3.48 -10.04
C THR A 48 11.18 2.29 -9.24
N ILE A 49 10.30 1.32 -8.94
CA ILE A 49 10.70 0.07 -8.27
C ILE A 49 10.73 -1.06 -9.31
N VAL A 50 11.76 -1.90 -9.26
CA VAL A 50 11.96 -3.01 -10.21
C VAL A 50 12.09 -4.34 -9.46
N GLU A 51 10.96 -5.05 -9.35
CA GLU A 51 10.90 -6.41 -8.80
C GLU A 51 10.65 -7.47 -9.86
N ASN A 52 11.40 -8.58 -9.80
CA ASN A 52 11.12 -9.73 -10.64
C ASN A 52 10.31 -10.80 -9.90
N LYS A 53 9.74 -11.69 -10.70
CA LYS A 53 8.88 -12.75 -10.20
C LYS A 53 9.68 -13.78 -9.38
N ASN A 54 9.13 -14.16 -8.23
CA ASN A 54 9.67 -15.15 -7.29
C ASN A 54 10.99 -14.72 -6.64
N GLU A 55 11.19 -13.42 -6.44
CA GLU A 55 12.37 -12.91 -5.75
C GLU A 55 12.13 -12.72 -4.24
N GLY A 56 10.89 -12.61 -3.77
CA GLY A 56 10.58 -12.63 -2.35
C GLY A 56 9.13 -12.29 -2.06
N THR A 57 8.88 -11.75 -0.87
CA THR A 57 7.64 -11.08 -0.48
C THR A 57 7.96 -9.64 -0.08
N ASP A 58 7.65 -8.72 -0.97
CA ASP A 58 8.20 -7.37 -0.93
C ASP A 58 7.21 -6.34 -0.38
N GLN A 59 7.74 -5.26 0.19
CA GLN A 59 6.95 -4.24 0.88
C GLN A 59 7.29 -2.84 0.38
N VAL A 60 6.28 -2.10 -0.06
CA VAL A 60 6.41 -0.67 -0.35
C VAL A 60 5.85 0.16 0.79
N TYR A 61 6.61 1.15 1.22
CA TYR A 61 6.16 2.23 2.10
C TYR A 61 6.04 3.51 1.29
N SER A 62 4.87 4.14 1.28
CA SER A 62 4.65 5.37 0.51
C SER A 62 4.15 6.53 1.35
N PHE A 63 4.71 7.72 1.10
CA PHE A 63 4.24 8.99 1.64
C PHE A 63 3.32 9.75 0.68
N VAL A 64 3.05 9.18 -0.51
CA VAL A 64 2.25 9.80 -1.57
C VAL A 64 1.24 8.81 -2.13
N ASN A 65 0.40 9.27 -3.07
CA ASN A 65 -0.43 8.34 -3.84
C ASN A 65 0.47 7.36 -4.61
N TYR A 66 0.19 6.07 -4.51
CA TYR A 66 1.02 5.05 -5.15
C TYR A 66 0.23 3.86 -5.69
N THR A 67 0.77 3.23 -6.73
CA THR A 67 0.28 1.98 -7.29
C THR A 67 1.41 0.98 -7.29
N LEU A 68 1.22 -0.18 -6.67
CA LEU A 68 2.23 -1.22 -6.61
C LEU A 68 2.56 -1.72 -8.02
N GLY A 69 3.86 -1.84 -8.29
CA GLY A 69 4.35 -2.53 -9.48
C GLY A 69 4.03 -4.02 -9.44
N ALA A 70 4.23 -4.72 -10.55
CA ALA A 70 4.13 -6.18 -10.57
C ALA A 70 5.15 -6.81 -9.61
N ASN A 71 4.83 -8.00 -9.10
CA ASN A 71 5.69 -8.78 -8.19
C ASN A 71 5.93 -8.12 -6.82
N ILE A 72 5.16 -7.10 -6.45
CA ILE A 72 5.16 -6.55 -5.09
C ILE A 72 3.90 -7.01 -4.37
N GLU A 73 4.06 -7.64 -3.23
CA GLU A 73 2.96 -8.25 -2.47
C GLU A 73 2.34 -7.26 -1.46
N ASN A 74 3.11 -6.35 -0.88
CA ASN A 74 2.64 -5.53 0.23
C ASN A 74 2.84 -4.02 0.02
N GLY A 75 1.90 -3.22 0.53
CA GLY A 75 1.96 -1.77 0.48
C GLY A 75 1.42 -1.13 1.75
N ALA A 76 2.08 -0.08 2.23
CA ALA A 76 1.65 0.67 3.40
C ALA A 76 1.82 2.18 3.15
N LEU A 77 0.75 2.93 3.42
CA LEU A 77 0.81 4.38 3.47
C LEU A 77 1.40 4.82 4.81
N LEU A 78 2.23 5.85 4.79
CA LEU A 78 2.81 6.47 5.97
C LEU A 78 2.31 7.91 6.12
N GLY A 79 2.49 8.48 7.32
CA GLY A 79 2.06 9.84 7.64
C GLY A 79 0.57 9.94 7.98
N SER A 80 -0.02 11.09 7.72
CA SER A 80 -1.43 11.39 8.03
C SER A 80 -2.15 12.10 6.88
N ASP A 81 -1.52 12.16 5.71
CA ASP A 81 -2.10 12.77 4.52
C ASP A 81 -3.20 11.88 3.94
N ALA A 82 -4.21 12.52 3.35
CA ALA A 82 -5.30 11.83 2.67
C ALA A 82 -4.85 11.36 1.27
N ILE A 83 -4.31 10.15 1.20
CA ILE A 83 -3.70 9.58 -0.01
C ILE A 83 -4.26 8.19 -0.33
N ALA A 84 -3.90 7.69 -1.51
CA ALA A 84 -4.40 6.45 -2.07
C ALA A 84 -3.28 5.44 -2.32
N LEU A 85 -3.61 4.17 -2.11
CA LEU A 85 -2.75 3.04 -2.42
C LEU A 85 -3.53 2.04 -3.27
N VAL A 86 -2.96 1.66 -4.40
CA VAL A 86 -3.53 0.69 -5.33
C VAL A 86 -2.59 -0.51 -5.42
N GLY A 87 -3.12 -1.71 -5.24
CA GLY A 87 -2.41 -2.96 -5.48
C GLY A 87 -2.27 -3.29 -6.96
N ASN A 88 -2.04 -4.56 -7.25
CA ASN A 88 -1.76 -5.09 -8.58
C ASN A 88 -2.63 -6.32 -8.88
N ASP A 89 -2.10 -7.30 -9.62
CA ASP A 89 -2.80 -8.52 -10.01
C ASP A 89 -2.57 -9.71 -9.05
N LEU A 90 -1.82 -9.49 -7.97
CA LEU A 90 -1.46 -10.47 -6.93
C LEU A 90 -2.40 -10.36 -5.73
N ASN A 91 -2.26 -11.28 -4.76
CA ASN A 91 -2.92 -11.15 -3.47
C ASN A 91 -2.16 -10.13 -2.61
N ASN A 92 -2.62 -8.88 -2.60
CA ASN A 92 -1.93 -7.80 -1.92
C ASN A 92 -2.36 -7.62 -0.46
N VAL A 93 -1.39 -7.22 0.38
CA VAL A 93 -1.67 -6.67 1.72
C VAL A 93 -1.47 -5.16 1.71
N LEU A 94 -2.56 -4.41 1.89
CA LEU A 94 -2.56 -2.96 1.80
C LEU A 94 -2.95 -2.33 3.13
N SER A 95 -2.14 -1.40 3.64
CA SER A 95 -2.43 -0.64 4.86
C SER A 95 -2.52 0.86 4.60
N GLY A 96 -3.56 1.48 5.16
CA GLY A 96 -3.68 2.92 5.29
C GLY A 96 -2.76 3.51 6.36
N ASN A 97 -2.79 4.84 6.45
CA ASN A 97 -2.16 5.75 7.39
C ASN A 97 -3.24 6.49 8.19
N GLU A 98 -2.86 7.45 9.05
CA GLU A 98 -3.82 8.13 9.95
C GLU A 98 -4.83 9.07 9.25
N GLY A 99 -4.69 9.30 7.94
CA GLY A 99 -5.52 10.17 7.13
C GLY A 99 -6.69 9.45 6.46
N PHE A 100 -7.53 10.20 5.74
CA PHE A 100 -8.59 9.60 4.90
C PHE A 100 -7.97 8.92 3.69
N ASN A 101 -8.01 7.60 3.63
CA ASN A 101 -7.35 6.85 2.58
C ASN A 101 -8.31 6.21 1.60
N ARG A 102 -7.79 6.01 0.38
CA ARG A 102 -8.43 5.13 -0.60
C ARG A 102 -7.53 3.95 -0.88
N LEU A 103 -7.93 2.77 -0.44
CA LEU A 103 -7.22 1.52 -0.73
C LEU A 103 -7.96 0.75 -1.82
N SER A 104 -7.23 0.30 -2.84
CA SER A 104 -7.76 -0.51 -3.93
C SER A 104 -6.92 -1.77 -4.10
N GLY A 105 -7.49 -2.96 -3.88
CA GLY A 105 -6.77 -4.24 -3.96
C GLY A 105 -6.34 -4.57 -5.38
N GLY A 106 -7.29 -4.66 -6.31
CA GLY A 106 -7.01 -4.90 -7.72
C GLY A 106 -7.62 -6.22 -8.18
N LYS A 107 -6.80 -7.14 -8.66
CA LYS A 107 -7.21 -8.55 -8.80
C LYS A 107 -6.48 -9.36 -7.73
N GLY A 108 -7.02 -10.50 -7.36
CA GLY A 108 -6.42 -11.36 -6.34
C GLY A 108 -7.32 -11.41 -5.11
N ASN A 109 -6.90 -12.15 -4.10
CA ASN A 109 -7.57 -12.18 -2.81
C ASN A 109 -6.82 -11.24 -1.87
N ASP A 110 -7.26 -9.99 -1.80
CA ASP A 110 -6.52 -8.93 -1.14
C ASP A 110 -6.87 -8.81 0.35
N THR A 111 -5.98 -8.26 1.16
CA THR A 111 -6.25 -7.89 2.55
C THR A 111 -6.03 -6.39 2.74
N LEU A 112 -7.10 -5.66 3.02
CA LEU A 112 -7.10 -4.20 3.14
C LEU A 112 -7.31 -3.79 4.60
N TYR A 113 -6.37 -3.01 5.13
CA TYR A 113 -6.39 -2.43 6.47
C TYR A 113 -6.66 -0.93 6.35
N GLY A 114 -7.89 -0.48 6.69
CA GLY A 114 -8.29 0.93 6.59
C GLY A 114 -7.52 1.87 7.51
N ASP A 115 -7.03 1.34 8.64
CA ASP A 115 -6.32 2.00 9.76
C ASP A 115 -7.17 2.27 11.03
N LYS A 116 -6.52 2.81 12.08
CA LYS A 116 -6.86 2.83 13.52
C LYS A 116 -7.23 4.20 14.11
N ALA A 117 -7.14 5.32 13.38
CA ALA A 117 -7.26 6.65 13.98
C ALA A 117 -8.64 7.34 13.84
N GLY A 118 -9.59 6.68 13.17
CA GLY A 118 -10.98 7.15 13.08
C GLY A 118 -11.29 8.06 11.88
N ALA A 119 -10.38 8.13 10.90
CA ALA A 119 -10.73 8.59 9.57
C ALA A 119 -11.76 7.65 8.91
N THR A 120 -12.36 8.11 7.82
CA THR A 120 -13.33 7.33 7.03
C THR A 120 -12.69 6.90 5.73
N ASP A 121 -12.31 5.65 5.63
CA ASP A 121 -11.59 5.17 4.46
C ASP A 121 -12.53 4.64 3.39
N ILE A 122 -12.00 4.58 2.17
CA ILE A 122 -12.66 3.93 1.04
C ILE A 122 -11.84 2.70 0.68
N LEU A 123 -12.41 1.52 0.93
CA LEU A 123 -11.76 0.24 0.69
C LEU A 123 -12.44 -0.48 -0.47
N ASP A 124 -11.67 -0.85 -1.48
CA ASP A 124 -12.14 -1.48 -2.71
C ASP A 124 -11.22 -2.65 -3.06
N GLY A 125 -11.52 -3.84 -2.57
CA GLY A 125 -10.70 -5.04 -2.85
C GLY A 125 -10.67 -5.39 -4.34
N GLY A 126 -11.75 -5.10 -5.08
CA GLY A 126 -11.79 -5.37 -6.51
C GLY A 126 -12.17 -6.80 -6.83
N ALA A 127 -11.38 -7.49 -7.65
CA ALA A 127 -11.70 -8.80 -8.20
C ALA A 127 -11.04 -9.93 -7.39
N GLY A 128 -11.83 -10.65 -6.62
CA GLY A 128 -11.44 -11.86 -5.90
C GLY A 128 -12.16 -11.98 -4.57
N ASN A 129 -11.59 -12.75 -3.65
CA ASN A 129 -12.13 -12.91 -2.30
C ASN A 129 -11.30 -12.08 -1.32
N ASP A 130 -11.71 -10.83 -1.12
CA ASP A 130 -10.95 -9.88 -0.31
C ASP A 130 -11.35 -9.91 1.16
N LEU A 131 -10.41 -9.52 2.03
CA LEU A 131 -10.58 -9.37 3.46
C LEU A 131 -10.38 -7.91 3.86
N TYR A 132 -11.33 -7.36 4.61
CA TYR A 132 -11.29 -5.98 5.09
C TYR A 132 -11.12 -5.99 6.60
N HIS A 133 -10.02 -5.41 7.07
CA HIS A 133 -9.76 -5.19 8.48
C HIS A 133 -10.06 -3.74 8.84
N LEU A 134 -11.25 -3.55 9.40
CA LEU A 134 -11.73 -2.29 9.93
C LEU A 134 -11.38 -2.22 11.42
N TYR A 135 -10.79 -1.13 11.90
CA TYR A 135 -10.47 -0.97 13.33
C TYR A 135 -11.41 0.05 14.01
N GLY A 136 -11.93 -0.31 15.18
CA GLY A 136 -12.66 0.63 16.05
C GLY A 136 -14.09 0.96 15.60
N ASN A 137 -14.53 2.19 15.81
CA ASN A 137 -15.87 2.70 15.47
C ASN A 137 -15.92 3.19 14.01
N SER A 138 -15.08 2.64 13.13
CA SER A 138 -14.76 3.27 11.85
C SER A 138 -16.00 3.41 10.96
N THR A 139 -16.04 4.54 10.26
CA THR A 139 -17.08 4.91 9.30
C THR A 139 -16.71 4.48 7.88
N ASP A 140 -15.76 3.56 7.75
CA ASP A 140 -15.17 3.12 6.49
C ASP A 140 -16.22 2.57 5.52
N ILE A 141 -15.97 2.84 4.24
CA ILE A 141 -16.84 2.49 3.13
C ILE A 141 -16.17 1.38 2.33
N MET A 142 -16.70 0.16 2.44
CA MET A 142 -16.34 -0.96 1.59
C MET A 142 -17.12 -0.90 0.27
N LYS A 143 -16.44 -0.77 -0.87
CA LYS A 143 -17.06 -0.67 -2.20
C LYS A 143 -17.40 -2.01 -2.82
N THR A 144 -16.55 -3.01 -2.62
CA THR A 144 -16.78 -4.39 -3.07
C THR A 144 -16.98 -5.27 -1.85
N ALA A 145 -18.12 -5.97 -1.78
CA ALA A 145 -18.36 -6.92 -0.69
C ALA A 145 -17.59 -8.23 -0.95
N PRO A 146 -17.02 -8.87 0.09
CA PRO A 146 -16.33 -10.15 -0.06
C PRO A 146 -17.26 -11.21 -0.69
N ALA A 147 -16.76 -11.94 -1.69
CA ALA A 147 -17.53 -12.93 -2.44
C ALA A 147 -17.96 -14.17 -1.63
N THR A 148 -17.52 -14.30 -0.37
CA THR A 148 -17.99 -15.36 0.54
C THR A 148 -18.38 -14.79 1.92
N THR A 149 -19.64 -14.42 2.12
CA THR A 149 -20.20 -14.09 3.45
C THR A 149 -20.46 -15.37 4.27
N PRO A 150 -20.39 -15.33 5.63
CA PRO A 150 -21.47 -14.70 6.40
C PRO A 150 -20.96 -13.90 7.59
N TRP A 151 -20.43 -12.70 7.39
CA TRP A 151 -20.44 -11.70 8.46
C TRP A 151 -21.59 -10.74 8.18
N SER A 152 -22.64 -10.88 8.97
CA SER A 152 -23.84 -10.05 8.92
C SER A 152 -23.50 -8.62 9.31
N LEU A 153 -23.64 -7.67 8.38
CA LEU A 153 -23.79 -6.26 8.71
C LEU A 153 -25.14 -6.09 9.45
N LYS A 154 -25.15 -6.14 10.78
CA LYS A 154 -26.28 -5.63 11.56
C LYS A 154 -26.20 -4.12 11.58
N ALA A 155 -26.74 -3.48 10.55
CA ALA A 155 -27.19 -2.10 10.69
C ALA A 155 -28.37 -2.12 11.67
N THR A 156 -28.13 -1.81 12.96
CA THR A 156 -29.24 -1.46 13.86
C THR A 156 -29.73 -0.08 13.45
N ALA A 157 -30.88 -0.03 12.77
CA ALA A 157 -31.59 1.22 12.58
C ALA A 157 -31.85 1.88 13.95
N PRO A 158 -31.70 3.20 14.07
CA PRO A 158 -32.08 3.88 15.31
C PRO A 158 -33.57 3.63 15.58
N ALA A 159 -33.88 3.24 16.82
CA ALA A 159 -35.26 3.07 17.25
C ALA A 159 -36.00 4.40 17.08
N VAL A 160 -37.14 4.35 16.38
CA VAL A 160 -38.13 5.44 16.31
C VAL A 160 -38.90 5.49 17.63
#